data_AF-A0A150KJC7-F1
#
_entry.id   AF-A0A150KJC7-F1
#
_cell.length_a   1.000
_cell.length_b   1.000
_cell.length_c   1.000
_cell.angle_alpha   90.00
_cell.angle_beta   90.00
_cell.angle_gamma   90.00
#
_symmetry.space_group_name_H-M   'P 1'
#
loop_
_entity.id
_entity.type
_entity.pdbx_description
1 polymer ?
#
loop_
_entity_poly.entity_id
_entity_poly.type
_entity_poly.pdbx_seq_one_letter_code
_entity_poly.pdbx_strand_id
1 'polypeptide(L)'
;MFNCAQYANNPELLTSYLFGHVKGAYTGADKDKAGLLELADEGILFLDEAHRLNKEGQEKLFTFMDQGTFYRLGDTEIARKAKVRLVFATTEKTNLFLETFLRRIPIKVSVPSLDERGSFEKSQLIEHFFMEESQLFQLPIEVSHQTLDALNKYHYEGNIGECKNMIKYTCGCAYAKAAKGSDKIKVTLQDLPKEMLKNVPQLFNHFTANEGNVIFFSERKQSIGGMNELAIDKIRHTFKNCLKYYQKVKEGNIEEQVANQKMCEDITVLLDQLIFTRPDDNINIMMGFTLQTMQEFFRYLETNHHIKYEGNNVYALSSYLFFKTGLLALNHQDEVFPNNCWTM
;
A
#
# COMPACT_ATOMS: atom_id res chain seq x y z
N MET A 1 6.03 1.67 -20.01
CA MET A 1 4.56 1.58 -19.86
C MET A 1 3.93 2.31 -21.02
N PHE A 2 2.95 1.72 -21.68
CA PHE A 2 2.22 2.32 -22.80
C PHE A 2 0.73 2.14 -22.58
N ASN A 3 -0.05 3.21 -22.71
CA ASN A 3 -1.50 3.15 -22.57
C ASN A 3 -2.14 3.13 -23.97
N CYS A 4 -2.78 2.01 -24.30
CA CYS A 4 -3.40 1.76 -25.60
C CYS A 4 -4.58 2.69 -25.89
N ALA A 5 -5.22 3.28 -24.87
CA ALA A 5 -6.32 4.22 -25.06
C ALA A 5 -5.88 5.54 -25.71
N GLN A 6 -4.61 5.94 -25.57
CA GLN A 6 -4.07 7.17 -26.16
C GLN A 6 -4.20 7.21 -27.69
N TYR A 7 -4.19 6.06 -28.35
CA TYR A 7 -4.25 5.92 -29.81
C TYR A 7 -5.38 4.99 -30.28
N ALA A 8 -6.37 4.70 -29.43
CA ALA A 8 -7.44 3.74 -29.75
C ALA A 8 -8.26 4.14 -31.00
N ASN A 9 -8.38 5.44 -31.27
CA ASN A 9 -9.10 5.95 -32.45
C ASN A 9 -8.28 5.85 -33.75
N ASN A 10 -7.01 5.48 -33.67
CA ASN A 10 -6.15 5.26 -34.83
C ASN A 10 -5.37 3.95 -34.65
N PRO A 11 -5.96 2.80 -35.04
CA PRO A 11 -5.37 1.48 -34.88
C PRO A 11 -4.02 1.33 -35.60
N GLU A 12 -3.81 2.01 -36.73
CA GLU A 12 -2.55 2.00 -37.46
C GLU A 12 -1.44 2.67 -36.65
N LEU A 13 -1.71 3.82 -36.03
CA LEU A 13 -0.76 4.48 -35.13
C LEU A 13 -0.44 3.60 -33.93
N LEU A 14 -1.44 2.99 -33.30
CA LEU A 14 -1.22 2.09 -32.16
C LEU A 14 -0.30 0.93 -32.55
N THR A 15 -0.58 0.28 -33.68
CA THR A 15 0.24 -0.82 -34.22
C THR A 15 1.66 -0.34 -34.55
N SER A 16 1.78 0.84 -35.17
CA SER A 16 3.05 1.50 -35.47
C SER A 16 3.87 1.79 -34.21
N TYR A 17 3.25 2.19 -33.09
CA TYR A 17 3.94 2.38 -31.81
C TYR A 17 4.46 1.05 -31.24
N LEU A 18 3.65 -0.01 -31.28
CA LEU A 18 4.03 -1.30 -30.71
C LEU A 18 5.13 -2.01 -31.51
N PHE A 19 4.95 -2.11 -32.82
CA PHE A 19 5.80 -2.91 -33.71
C PHE A 19 6.81 -2.09 -34.49
N GLY A 20 6.66 -0.77 -34.53
CA GLY A 20 7.46 0.11 -35.38
C GLY A 20 6.88 0.20 -36.79
N HIS A 21 7.46 1.07 -37.60
CA HIS A 21 7.12 1.22 -39.01
C HIS A 21 8.33 1.56 -39.85
N VAL A 22 8.25 1.26 -41.13
CA VAL A 22 9.15 1.82 -42.15
C VAL A 22 8.54 3.05 -42.79
N LYS A 23 9.37 3.88 -43.41
CA LYS A 23 8.95 5.06 -44.16
C LYS A 23 7.90 4.68 -45.20
N GLY A 24 6.79 5.43 -45.23
CA GLY A 24 5.69 5.22 -46.17
C GLY A 24 4.68 4.13 -45.77
N ALA A 25 4.81 3.52 -44.58
CA ALA A 25 3.88 2.49 -44.12
C ALA A 25 2.43 2.98 -43.91
N TYR A 26 2.24 4.27 -43.62
CA TYR A 26 0.95 4.95 -43.50
C TYR A 26 1.11 6.45 -43.74
N THR A 27 -0.01 7.17 -43.85
CA THR A 27 -0.01 8.63 -44.05
C THR A 27 0.66 9.35 -42.86
N GLY A 28 1.82 9.97 -43.10
CA GLY A 28 2.64 10.63 -42.07
C GLY A 28 3.83 9.81 -41.55
N ALA A 29 4.06 8.60 -42.09
CA ALA A 29 5.26 7.81 -41.83
C ALA A 29 6.48 8.34 -42.61
N ASP A 30 7.00 9.51 -42.23
CA ASP A 30 8.06 10.19 -42.99
C ASP A 30 9.46 9.54 -42.84
N LYS A 31 9.65 8.72 -41.80
CA LYS A 31 10.91 8.05 -41.45
C LYS A 31 10.62 6.68 -40.85
N ASP A 32 11.64 5.82 -40.86
CA ASP A 32 11.60 4.57 -40.11
C ASP A 32 11.59 4.84 -38.61
N LYS A 33 10.82 4.05 -37.86
CA LYS A 33 10.74 4.14 -36.41
C LYS A 33 10.71 2.75 -35.77
N ALA A 34 11.57 2.54 -34.78
CA ALA A 34 11.55 1.34 -33.96
C ALA A 34 10.30 1.29 -33.07
N GLY A 35 9.73 0.10 -32.91
CA GLY A 35 8.56 -0.14 -32.06
C GLY A 35 8.93 -0.34 -30.59
N LEU A 36 7.93 -0.27 -29.72
CA LEU A 36 8.07 -0.53 -28.29
C LEU A 36 8.60 -1.93 -27.98
N LEU A 37 8.29 -2.94 -28.80
CA LEU A 37 8.85 -4.29 -28.63
C LEU A 37 10.37 -4.31 -28.83
N GLU A 38 10.87 -3.56 -29.82
CA GLU A 38 12.31 -3.43 -30.07
C GLU A 38 13.01 -2.63 -28.96
N LEU A 39 12.38 -1.54 -28.53
CA LEU A 39 12.91 -0.67 -27.48
C LEU A 39 12.89 -1.33 -26.09
N ALA A 40 12.05 -2.35 -25.88
CA ALA A 40 11.92 -3.09 -24.63
C ALA A 40 12.68 -4.43 -24.63
N ASP A 41 13.58 -4.64 -25.60
CA ASP A 41 14.38 -5.87 -25.67
C ASP A 41 15.15 -6.13 -24.36
N GLU A 42 15.15 -7.38 -23.93
CA GLU A 42 15.64 -7.85 -22.62
C GLU A 42 14.97 -7.16 -21.40
N GLY A 43 13.80 -6.54 -21.58
CA GLY A 43 13.07 -5.78 -20.57
C GLY A 43 11.61 -6.20 -20.36
N ILE A 44 10.81 -5.27 -19.84
CA ILE A 44 9.39 -5.44 -19.57
C ILE A 44 8.58 -4.39 -20.33
N LEU A 45 7.56 -4.83 -21.06
CA LEU A 45 6.59 -3.94 -21.70
C LEU A 45 5.23 -4.09 -21.01
N PHE A 46 4.82 -3.03 -20.32
CA PHE A 46 3.50 -2.90 -19.72
C PHE A 46 2.54 -2.20 -20.68
N LEU A 47 1.47 -2.89 -21.08
CA LEU A 47 0.39 -2.38 -21.92
C LEU A 47 -0.87 -2.17 -21.09
N ASP A 48 -1.21 -0.91 -20.86
CA ASP A 48 -2.42 -0.50 -20.19
C ASP A 48 -3.59 -0.37 -21.18
N GLU A 49 -4.80 -0.64 -20.71
CA GLU A 49 -6.01 -0.71 -21.53
C GLU A 49 -5.88 -1.59 -22.78
N ALA A 50 -5.32 -2.79 -22.60
CA ALA A 50 -5.04 -3.74 -23.67
C ALA A 50 -6.29 -4.14 -24.49
N HIS A 51 -7.51 -3.97 -23.95
CA HIS A 51 -8.74 -4.21 -24.69
C HIS A 51 -8.92 -3.25 -25.89
N ARG A 52 -8.17 -2.14 -25.92
CA ARG A 52 -8.14 -1.20 -27.04
C ARG A 52 -7.31 -1.69 -28.22
N LEU A 53 -6.56 -2.78 -28.06
CA LEU A 53 -5.90 -3.45 -29.18
C LEU A 53 -6.94 -4.03 -30.13
N ASN A 54 -6.88 -3.64 -31.40
CA ASN A 54 -7.68 -4.27 -32.43
C ASN A 54 -7.28 -5.75 -32.63
N LYS A 55 -8.13 -6.52 -33.32
CA LYS A 55 -7.89 -7.95 -33.56
C LYS A 55 -6.54 -8.23 -34.23
N GLU A 56 -6.16 -7.39 -35.19
CA GLU A 56 -4.87 -7.53 -35.88
C GLU A 56 -3.67 -7.34 -34.95
N GLY A 57 -3.69 -6.31 -34.09
CA GLY A 57 -2.66 -6.09 -33.09
C GLY A 57 -2.55 -7.23 -32.08
N GLN A 58 -3.69 -7.80 -31.68
CA GLN A 58 -3.72 -8.99 -30.82
C GLN A 58 -3.08 -10.21 -31.50
N GLU A 59 -3.37 -10.47 -32.78
CA GLU A 59 -2.75 -11.57 -33.54
C GLU A 59 -1.25 -11.37 -33.77
N LYS A 60 -0.81 -10.14 -34.01
CA LYS A 60 0.62 -9.80 -34.12
C LYS A 60 1.35 -10.01 -32.79
N LEU A 61 0.76 -9.59 -31.67
CA LEU A 61 1.31 -9.86 -30.35
C LEU A 61 1.29 -11.35 -30.00
N PHE A 62 0.24 -12.08 -30.40
CA PHE A 62 0.19 -13.52 -30.27
C PHE A 62 1.37 -14.20 -31.00
N THR A 63 1.60 -13.82 -32.26
CA THR A 63 2.73 -14.32 -33.06
C THR A 63 4.07 -14.01 -32.39
N PHE A 64 4.23 -12.79 -31.89
CA PHE A 64 5.42 -12.39 -31.13
C PHE A 64 5.61 -13.22 -29.86
N MET A 65 4.56 -13.45 -29.08
CA MET A 65 4.63 -14.26 -27.85
C MET A 65 5.01 -15.72 -28.13
N ASP A 66 4.66 -16.26 -29.30
CA ASP A 66 4.94 -17.64 -29.67
C ASP A 66 6.35 -17.81 -30.26
N GLN A 67 6.79 -16.87 -31.10
CA GLN A 67 8.00 -16.99 -31.92
C GLN A 67 9.16 -16.09 -31.46
N GLY A 68 8.89 -15.09 -30.62
CA GLY A 68 9.85 -14.03 -30.27
C GLY A 68 10.21 -13.11 -31.45
N THR A 69 9.44 -13.18 -32.54
CA THR A 69 9.67 -12.42 -33.78
C THR A 69 8.49 -11.54 -34.14
N PHE A 70 8.76 -10.40 -34.76
CA PHE A 70 7.74 -9.49 -35.25
C PHE A 70 8.22 -8.73 -36.49
N TYR A 71 7.31 -8.05 -37.16
CA TYR A 71 7.56 -7.25 -38.36
C TYR A 71 7.14 -5.81 -38.11
N ARG A 72 7.89 -4.85 -38.66
CA ARG A 72 7.48 -3.45 -38.65
C ARG A 72 6.31 -3.25 -39.62
N LEU A 73 5.46 -2.27 -39.35
CA LEU A 73 4.39 -1.92 -40.28
C LEU A 73 5.00 -1.46 -41.62
N GLY A 74 4.51 -2.00 -42.72
CA GLY A 74 5.05 -1.75 -44.07
C GLY A 74 6.28 -2.56 -44.46
N ASP A 75 6.80 -3.42 -43.58
CA ASP A 75 7.95 -4.30 -43.84
C ASP A 75 7.55 -5.75 -43.56
N THR A 76 7.46 -6.57 -44.60
CA THR A 76 7.09 -8.00 -44.50
C THR A 76 8.27 -8.94 -44.73
N GLU A 77 9.45 -8.41 -45.05
CA GLU A 77 10.60 -9.23 -45.42
C GLU A 77 11.57 -9.41 -44.25
N ILE A 78 11.71 -8.38 -43.40
CA ILE A 78 12.69 -8.39 -42.32
C ILE A 78 12.03 -8.70 -40.99
N ALA A 79 12.12 -9.97 -40.58
CA ALA A 79 11.75 -10.39 -39.24
C ALA A 79 12.71 -9.79 -38.20
N ARG A 80 12.17 -9.10 -37.20
CA ARG A 80 12.89 -8.61 -36.02
C ARG A 80 12.71 -9.59 -34.87
N LYS A 81 13.70 -9.67 -33.99
CA LYS A 81 13.64 -10.47 -32.75
C LYS A 81 13.77 -9.54 -31.56
N ALA A 82 13.02 -9.84 -30.50
CA ALA A 82 13.17 -9.22 -29.19
C ALA A 82 12.72 -10.19 -28.10
N LYS A 83 13.34 -10.10 -26.93
CA LYS A 83 13.01 -10.87 -25.74
C LYS A 83 12.41 -9.96 -24.68
N VAL A 84 11.08 -9.86 -24.69
CA VAL A 84 10.33 -8.92 -23.84
C VAL A 84 9.38 -9.67 -22.93
N ARG A 85 9.34 -9.30 -21.65
CA ARG A 85 8.27 -9.76 -20.75
C ARG A 85 7.06 -8.84 -20.87
N LEU A 86 5.93 -9.38 -21.29
CA LEU A 86 4.70 -8.61 -21.47
C LEU A 86 3.84 -8.63 -20.20
N VAL A 87 3.32 -7.47 -19.83
CA VAL A 87 2.31 -7.30 -18.79
C VAL A 87 1.14 -6.52 -19.40
N PHE A 88 -0.07 -7.04 -19.25
CA PHE A 88 -1.27 -6.42 -19.81
C PHE A 88 -2.22 -6.03 -18.67
N ALA A 89 -2.80 -4.83 -18.76
CA ALA A 89 -3.88 -4.38 -17.89
C ALA A 89 -5.11 -4.01 -18.73
N THR A 90 -6.30 -4.22 -18.17
CA THR A 90 -7.57 -3.90 -18.82
C THR A 90 -8.65 -3.64 -17.77
N THR A 91 -9.49 -2.65 -18.03
CA THR A 91 -10.73 -2.39 -17.27
C THR A 91 -11.94 -3.18 -17.78
N GLU A 92 -11.85 -3.74 -18.98
CA GLU A 92 -12.92 -4.47 -19.64
C GLU A 92 -12.87 -5.99 -19.42
N LYS A 93 -14.03 -6.64 -19.63
CA LYS A 93 -14.17 -8.10 -19.58
C LYS A 93 -13.31 -8.78 -20.66
N THR A 94 -12.84 -9.99 -20.35
CA THR A 94 -11.93 -10.73 -21.22
C THR A 94 -12.55 -11.19 -22.55
N ASN A 95 -13.87 -11.12 -22.72
CA ASN A 95 -14.56 -11.53 -23.95
C ASN A 95 -14.27 -10.62 -25.16
N LEU A 96 -13.69 -9.44 -24.95
CA LEU A 96 -13.25 -8.54 -26.02
C LEU A 96 -11.94 -8.98 -26.68
N PHE A 97 -11.19 -9.90 -26.04
CA PHE A 97 -9.95 -10.41 -26.56
C PHE A 97 -10.16 -11.68 -27.39
N LEU A 98 -9.31 -11.89 -28.39
CA LEU A 98 -9.27 -13.13 -29.15
C LEU A 98 -8.88 -14.30 -28.24
N GLU A 99 -9.54 -15.44 -28.40
CA GLU A 99 -9.20 -16.65 -27.63
C GLU A 99 -7.75 -17.09 -27.84
N THR A 100 -7.25 -16.97 -29.08
CA THR A 100 -5.85 -17.24 -29.46
C THR A 100 -4.88 -16.42 -28.62
N PHE A 101 -5.15 -15.13 -28.48
CA PHE A 101 -4.38 -14.19 -27.67
C PHE A 101 -4.42 -14.55 -26.18
N LEU A 102 -5.61 -14.78 -25.62
CA LEU A 102 -5.78 -15.11 -24.19
C LEU A 102 -5.10 -16.42 -23.79
N ARG A 103 -5.03 -17.42 -24.69
CA ARG A 103 -4.36 -18.71 -24.42
C ARG A 103 -2.86 -18.56 -24.15
N ARG A 104 -2.24 -17.46 -24.57
CA ARG A 104 -0.82 -17.15 -24.30
C ARG A 104 -0.62 -16.28 -23.05
N ILE A 105 -1.68 -15.96 -22.32
CA ILE A 105 -1.64 -15.20 -21.06
C ILE A 105 -2.14 -16.10 -19.92
N PRO A 106 -1.27 -16.97 -19.37
CA PRO A 106 -1.68 -17.97 -18.38
C PRO A 106 -1.92 -17.37 -16.99
N ILE A 107 -1.19 -16.32 -16.63
CA ILE A 107 -1.30 -15.68 -15.31
C ILE A 107 -2.30 -14.54 -15.43
N LYS A 108 -3.38 -14.63 -14.65
CA LYS A 108 -4.42 -13.60 -14.56
C LYS A 108 -4.53 -13.17 -13.10
N VAL A 109 -4.38 -11.88 -12.86
CA VAL A 109 -4.49 -11.28 -11.53
C VAL A 109 -5.67 -10.31 -11.56
N SER A 110 -6.69 -10.58 -10.76
CA SER A 110 -7.81 -9.66 -10.56
C SER A 110 -7.46 -8.70 -9.42
N VAL A 111 -7.53 -7.41 -9.69
CA VAL A 111 -7.31 -6.38 -8.68
C VAL A 111 -8.66 -6.01 -8.08
N PRO A 112 -8.88 -6.19 -6.76
CA PRO A 112 -10.16 -5.86 -6.13
C PRO A 112 -10.41 -4.35 -6.14
N SER A 113 -11.68 -4.00 -6.21
CA SER A 113 -12.17 -2.63 -6.03
C SER A 113 -11.85 -2.11 -4.62
N LEU A 114 -11.98 -0.79 -4.42
CA LEU A 114 -11.66 -0.18 -3.12
C LEU A 114 -12.52 -0.75 -1.99
N ASP A 115 -13.79 -1.04 -2.24
CA ASP A 115 -14.70 -1.53 -1.21
C ASP A 115 -14.53 -3.04 -0.91
N GLU A 116 -13.98 -3.80 -1.85
CA GLU A 116 -13.63 -5.21 -1.65
C GLU A 116 -12.35 -5.41 -0.81
N ARG A 117 -11.54 -4.35 -0.64
CA ARG A 117 -10.26 -4.38 0.11
C ARG A 117 -10.41 -4.33 1.63
N GLY A 118 -11.64 -4.15 2.13
CA GLY A 118 -11.94 -4.03 3.55
C GLY A 118 -11.72 -2.62 4.12
N SER A 119 -12.35 -2.36 5.27
CA SER A 119 -12.37 -1.04 5.91
C SER A 119 -10.99 -0.54 6.36
N PHE A 120 -10.11 -1.47 6.76
CA PHE A 120 -8.77 -1.14 7.25
C PHE A 120 -7.88 -0.56 6.14
N GLU A 121 -7.76 -1.24 4.99
CA GLU A 121 -6.93 -0.75 3.87
C GLU A 121 -7.49 0.59 3.32
N LYS A 122 -8.82 0.70 3.23
CA LYS A 122 -9.48 1.96 2.82
C LYS A 122 -9.16 3.12 3.75
N SER A 123 -9.20 2.91 5.06
CA SER A 123 -8.83 3.92 6.06
C SER A 123 -7.38 4.37 5.86
N GLN A 124 -6.46 3.42 5.68
CA GLN A 124 -5.04 3.73 5.46
C GLN A 124 -4.80 4.54 4.18
N LEU A 125 -5.53 4.24 3.10
CA LEU A 125 -5.46 5.01 1.85
C LEU A 125 -5.97 6.43 2.06
N ILE A 126 -7.09 6.60 2.76
CA ILE A 126 -7.64 7.92 3.09
C ILE A 126 -6.62 8.74 3.90
N GLU A 127 -6.05 8.16 4.96
CA GLU A 127 -5.01 8.81 5.77
C GLU A 127 -3.79 9.18 4.92
N HIS A 128 -3.34 8.28 4.05
CA HIS A 128 -2.22 8.53 3.15
C HIS A 128 -2.48 9.71 2.22
N PHE A 129 -3.68 9.81 1.64
CA PHE A 129 -4.03 10.92 0.76
C PHE A 129 -4.10 12.26 1.52
N PHE A 130 -4.59 12.28 2.76
CA PHE A 130 -4.50 13.48 3.59
C PHE A 130 -3.05 13.88 3.91
N MET A 131 -2.15 12.91 4.10
CA MET A 131 -0.72 13.20 4.27
C MET A 131 -0.08 13.76 2.99
N GLU A 132 -0.41 13.22 1.82
CA GLU A 132 0.04 13.77 0.53
C GLU A 132 -0.41 15.22 0.36
N GLU A 133 -1.68 15.53 0.68
CA GLU A 133 -2.18 16.90 0.60
C GLU A 133 -1.52 17.81 1.65
N SER A 134 -1.29 17.34 2.87
CA SER A 134 -0.56 18.10 3.90
C SER A 134 0.85 18.47 3.44
N GLN A 135 1.54 17.54 2.76
CA GLN A 135 2.84 17.81 2.13
C GLN A 135 2.74 18.86 1.04
N LEU A 136 1.73 18.78 0.17
CA LEU A 136 1.52 19.71 -0.92
C LEU A 136 1.27 21.15 -0.42
N PHE A 137 0.43 21.31 0.61
CA PHE A 137 0.14 22.61 1.21
C PHE A 137 1.22 23.10 2.18
N GLN A 138 2.16 22.23 2.58
CA GLN A 138 3.14 22.49 3.65
C GLN A 138 2.48 22.95 4.96
N LEU A 139 1.27 22.45 5.21
CA LEU A 139 0.48 22.76 6.39
C LEU A 139 -0.12 21.47 6.96
N PRO A 140 -0.24 21.36 8.29
CA PRO A 140 -1.03 20.31 8.92
C PRO A 140 -2.47 20.34 8.43
N ILE A 141 -3.06 19.16 8.23
CA ILE A 141 -4.48 19.01 7.91
C ILE A 141 -5.19 18.37 9.10
N GLU A 142 -6.07 19.13 9.74
CA GLU A 142 -6.94 18.69 10.83
C GLU A 142 -8.30 18.30 10.26
N VAL A 143 -8.68 17.03 10.35
CA VAL A 143 -9.92 16.47 9.81
C VAL A 143 -10.83 16.06 10.95
N SER A 144 -12.10 16.48 10.91
CA SER A 144 -13.07 16.04 11.92
C SER A 144 -13.41 14.55 11.78
N HIS A 145 -13.65 13.86 12.90
CA HIS A 145 -13.99 12.43 12.90
C HIS A 145 -15.20 12.12 12.01
N GLN A 146 -16.21 13.00 12.00
CA GLN A 146 -17.40 12.79 11.18
C GLN A 146 -17.07 12.81 9.67
N THR A 147 -16.07 13.60 9.28
CA THR A 147 -15.60 13.64 7.89
C THR A 147 -14.87 12.36 7.52
N LEU A 148 -13.99 11.86 8.40
CA LEU A 148 -13.29 10.60 8.18
C LEU A 148 -14.25 9.41 8.12
N ASP A 149 -15.24 9.36 9.00
CA ASP A 149 -16.29 8.34 8.97
C ASP A 149 -17.09 8.39 7.66
N ALA A 150 -17.45 9.60 7.20
CA ALA A 150 -18.18 9.77 5.95
C ALA A 150 -17.37 9.27 4.75
N LEU A 151 -16.06 9.58 4.69
CA LEU A 151 -15.16 9.10 3.64
C LEU A 151 -14.98 7.58 3.69
N ASN A 152 -14.83 7.00 4.89
CA ASN A 152 -14.68 5.56 5.05
C ASN A 152 -15.93 4.77 4.64
N LYS A 153 -17.13 5.29 4.95
CA LYS A 153 -18.40 4.62 4.63
C LYS A 153 -18.89 4.89 3.20
N TYR A 154 -18.33 5.86 2.48
CA TYR A 154 -18.76 6.19 1.13
C TYR A 154 -18.31 5.16 0.10
N HIS A 155 -19.22 4.72 -0.79
CA HIS A 155 -18.90 3.81 -1.89
C HIS A 155 -18.24 4.58 -3.05
N TYR A 156 -17.04 4.18 -3.46
CA TYR A 156 -16.29 4.88 -4.51
C TYR A 156 -16.37 4.11 -5.83
N GLU A 157 -17.28 4.51 -6.73
CA GLU A 157 -17.42 3.93 -8.07
C GLU A 157 -16.12 4.05 -8.89
N GLY A 158 -15.44 5.20 -8.78
CA GLY A 158 -14.14 5.45 -9.40
C GLY A 158 -12.95 4.95 -8.56
N ASN A 159 -13.20 4.08 -7.58
CA ASN A 159 -12.19 3.41 -6.75
C ASN A 159 -11.20 4.40 -6.09
N ILE A 160 -9.92 4.00 -6.01
CA ILE A 160 -8.82 4.78 -5.42
C ILE A 160 -8.70 6.16 -6.09
N GLY A 161 -8.94 6.25 -7.40
CA GLY A 161 -8.87 7.52 -8.14
C GLY A 161 -9.91 8.53 -7.67
N GLU A 162 -11.17 8.09 -7.53
CA GLU A 162 -12.23 8.93 -6.97
C GLU A 162 -11.94 9.30 -5.52
N CYS A 163 -11.52 8.34 -4.69
CA CYS A 163 -11.18 8.59 -3.28
C CYS A 163 -10.10 9.67 -3.13
N LYS A 164 -9.00 9.55 -3.89
CA LYS A 164 -7.92 10.54 -3.91
C LYS A 164 -8.39 11.91 -4.38
N ASN A 165 -9.19 11.95 -5.46
CA ASN A 165 -9.73 13.21 -5.99
C ASN A 165 -10.72 13.88 -5.04
N MET A 166 -11.50 13.08 -4.31
CA MET A 166 -12.42 13.55 -3.28
C MET A 166 -11.66 14.27 -2.16
N ILE A 167 -10.61 13.65 -1.64
CA ILE A 167 -9.79 14.21 -0.56
C ILE A 167 -9.09 15.48 -1.02
N LYS A 168 -8.52 15.49 -2.24
CA LYS A 168 -7.97 16.68 -2.89
C LYS A 168 -8.96 17.83 -2.95
N TYR A 169 -10.15 17.56 -3.46
CA TYR A 169 -11.21 18.56 -3.55
C TYR A 169 -11.55 19.13 -2.17
N THR A 170 -11.74 18.25 -1.19
CA THR A 170 -12.12 18.63 0.17
C THR A 170 -11.04 19.44 0.89
N CYS A 171 -9.77 19.07 0.73
CA CYS A 171 -8.64 19.84 1.25
C CYS A 171 -8.54 21.20 0.56
N GLY A 172 -8.73 21.26 -0.77
CA GLY A 172 -8.76 22.51 -1.52
C GLY A 172 -9.89 23.45 -1.09
N CYS A 173 -11.09 22.93 -0.85
CA CYS A 173 -12.21 23.71 -0.32
C CYS A 173 -11.93 24.26 1.10
N ALA A 174 -11.39 23.43 1.99
CA ALA A 174 -11.02 23.84 3.33
C ALA A 174 -9.90 24.91 3.31
N TYR A 175 -8.90 24.72 2.45
CA TYR A 175 -7.80 25.67 2.27
C TYR A 175 -8.29 27.03 1.76
N ALA A 176 -9.20 27.05 0.77
CA ALA A 176 -9.76 28.28 0.24
C ALA A 176 -10.57 29.09 1.28
N LYS A 177 -11.15 28.42 2.28
CA LYS A 177 -11.87 29.05 3.41
C LYS A 177 -10.94 29.46 4.54
N ALA A 178 -9.73 28.92 4.61
CA ALA A 178 -8.80 29.20 5.70
C ALA A 178 -8.42 30.69 5.71
N ALA A 179 -8.38 31.29 6.91
CA ALA A 179 -7.91 32.66 7.06
C ALA A 179 -6.44 32.78 6.63
N LYS A 180 -6.07 33.90 6.02
CA LYS A 180 -4.66 34.18 5.69
C LYS A 180 -3.82 34.11 6.97
N GLY A 181 -2.81 33.25 6.99
CA GLY A 181 -1.93 33.02 8.15
C GLY A 181 -2.39 31.92 9.10
N SER A 182 -3.37 31.10 8.74
CA SER A 182 -3.69 29.88 9.49
C SER A 182 -2.48 28.94 9.54
N ASP A 183 -2.21 28.39 10.71
CA ASP A 183 -1.15 27.41 10.96
C ASP A 183 -1.53 25.98 10.53
N LYS A 184 -2.79 25.77 10.14
CA LYS A 184 -3.35 24.49 9.69
C LYS A 184 -4.59 24.63 8.82
N ILE A 185 -4.92 23.57 8.09
CA ILE A 185 -6.14 23.45 7.28
C ILE A 185 -7.14 22.61 8.08
N LYS A 186 -8.33 23.16 8.35
CA LYS A 186 -9.40 22.45 9.06
C LYS A 186 -10.44 21.94 8.08
N VAL A 187 -10.51 20.63 7.94
CA VAL A 187 -11.44 19.91 7.08
C VAL A 187 -12.62 19.40 7.89
N THR A 188 -13.82 19.75 7.44
CA THR A 188 -15.08 19.37 8.07
C THR A 188 -16.05 18.78 7.04
N LEU A 189 -17.20 18.27 7.50
CA LEU A 189 -18.25 17.74 6.63
C LEU A 189 -18.73 18.73 5.57
N GLN A 190 -18.64 20.04 5.83
CA GLN A 190 -19.07 21.08 4.90
C GLN A 190 -18.13 21.27 3.71
N ASP A 191 -16.95 20.64 3.75
CA ASP A 191 -15.93 20.70 2.70
C ASP A 191 -16.02 19.49 1.75
N LEU A 192 -16.85 18.50 2.07
CA LEU A 192 -17.17 17.39 1.17
C LEU A 192 -18.08 17.86 0.01
N PRO A 193 -17.97 17.24 -1.18
CA PRO A 193 -18.91 17.50 -2.26
C PRO A 193 -20.36 17.27 -1.86
N LYS A 194 -21.25 18.12 -2.37
CA LYS A 194 -22.70 18.04 -2.09
C LYS A 194 -23.31 16.70 -2.51
N GLU A 195 -22.75 16.05 -3.53
CA GLU A 195 -23.22 14.75 -4.02
C GLU A 195 -23.01 13.65 -2.99
N MET A 196 -21.88 13.66 -2.28
CA MET A 196 -21.68 12.79 -1.11
C MET A 196 -22.72 13.08 -0.04
N LEU A 197 -22.91 14.36 0.32
CA LEU A 197 -23.82 14.80 1.39
C LEU A 197 -25.28 14.35 1.19
N LYS A 198 -25.71 14.12 -0.05
CA LYS A 198 -27.05 13.56 -0.37
C LYS A 198 -27.22 12.10 0.08
N ASN A 199 -26.14 11.33 0.11
CA ASN A 199 -26.12 9.93 0.53
C ASN A 199 -25.79 9.76 2.03
N VAL A 200 -25.41 10.85 2.71
CA VAL A 200 -25.09 10.88 4.16
C VAL A 200 -26.30 10.65 5.10
N PRO A 201 -27.59 10.90 4.77
CA PRO A 201 -28.70 10.65 5.70
C PRO A 201 -28.76 9.22 6.27
N GLN A 202 -28.28 8.23 5.52
CA GLN A 202 -28.19 6.83 5.98
C GLN A 202 -26.97 6.57 6.89
N LEU A 203 -25.93 7.42 6.81
CA LEU A 203 -24.71 7.35 7.61
C LEU A 203 -24.90 7.92 9.03
N PHE A 204 -25.89 8.81 9.23
CA PHE A 204 -26.15 9.45 10.52
C PHE A 204 -26.67 8.51 11.61
N ASN A 205 -27.28 7.39 11.25
CA ASN A 205 -27.84 6.43 12.22
C ASN A 205 -26.77 5.66 13.02
N HIS A 206 -25.49 5.79 12.66
CA HIS A 206 -24.38 5.03 13.26
C HIS A 206 -23.15 5.90 13.56
N PHE A 207 -23.31 7.20 13.83
CA PHE A 207 -22.20 7.96 14.42
C PHE A 207 -22.05 7.56 15.89
N THR A 208 -21.03 6.76 16.20
CA THR A 208 -20.50 6.70 17.55
C THR A 208 -19.82 8.04 17.81
N ALA A 209 -20.22 8.76 18.84
CA ALA A 209 -19.60 10.02 19.24
C ALA A 209 -18.17 9.78 19.73
N ASN A 210 -17.24 9.58 18.80
CA ASN A 210 -15.82 9.67 19.09
C ASN A 210 -15.45 11.16 19.13
N GLU A 211 -15.08 11.64 20.30
CA GLU A 211 -14.65 13.02 20.50
C GLU A 211 -13.21 13.18 20.01
N GLY A 212 -13.00 14.00 18.96
CA GLY A 212 -11.66 14.41 18.54
C GLY A 212 -11.53 14.71 17.04
N ASN A 213 -10.66 15.67 16.70
CA ASN A 213 -10.19 15.86 15.33
C ASN A 213 -8.87 15.11 15.14
N VAL A 214 -8.66 14.53 13.96
CA VAL A 214 -7.42 13.84 13.61
C VAL A 214 -6.53 14.81 12.84
N ILE A 215 -5.25 14.90 13.20
CA ILE A 215 -4.31 15.81 12.53
C ILE A 215 -3.25 15.02 11.75
N PHE A 216 -3.20 15.29 10.45
CA PHE A 216 -2.23 14.76 9.50
C PHE A 216 -1.08 15.76 9.33
N PHE A 217 0.16 15.28 9.42
CA PHE A 217 1.40 16.06 9.28
C PHE A 217 2.37 15.33 8.36
N SER A 218 3.06 16.10 7.52
CA SER A 218 4.08 15.62 6.58
C SER A 218 5.31 14.98 7.24
N GLU A 219 5.68 15.41 8.46
CA GLU A 219 6.89 14.97 9.16
C GLU A 219 6.74 13.63 9.90
N ARG A 220 5.54 13.02 9.93
CA ARG A 220 5.43 11.62 10.32
C ARG A 220 6.08 10.78 9.23
N LYS A 221 7.35 10.38 9.43
CA LYS A 221 7.98 9.25 8.73
C LYS A 221 6.91 8.19 8.51
N GLN A 222 6.71 7.77 7.27
CA GLN A 222 5.78 6.72 6.86
C GLN A 222 5.82 5.56 7.87
N SER A 223 4.90 5.58 8.82
CA SER A 223 4.57 4.41 9.62
C SER A 223 3.39 3.77 8.92
N ILE A 224 3.71 2.96 7.90
CA ILE A 224 2.80 1.89 7.50
C ILE A 224 2.68 1.00 8.74
N GLY A 225 1.58 1.13 9.47
CA GLY A 225 1.31 0.41 10.70
C GLY A 225 0.82 1.32 11.82
N GLY A 226 -0.50 1.44 11.96
CA GLY A 226 -1.14 2.15 13.06
C GLY A 226 -0.79 1.53 14.40
N MET A 227 -0.04 2.25 15.22
CA MET A 227 -0.12 2.12 16.67
C MET A 227 -1.07 3.19 17.17
N ASN A 228 -2.13 2.74 17.85
CA ASN A 228 -3.13 3.60 18.47
C ASN A 228 -2.44 4.64 19.37
N GLU A 229 -2.87 5.91 19.38
CA GLU A 229 -2.20 6.99 20.12
C GLU A 229 -2.09 6.67 21.63
N LEU A 230 -3.08 5.95 22.15
CA LEU A 230 -3.09 5.37 23.51
C LEU A 230 -2.00 4.31 23.73
N ALA A 231 -1.69 3.50 22.72
CA ALA A 231 -0.62 2.50 22.79
C ALA A 231 0.76 3.19 22.81
N ILE A 232 0.92 4.26 22.03
CA ILE A 232 2.15 5.06 22.01
C ILE A 232 2.41 5.71 23.38
N ASP A 233 1.36 6.22 24.03
CA ASP A 233 1.49 6.81 25.37
C ASP A 233 1.81 5.78 26.45
N LYS A 234 1.21 4.58 26.39
CA LYS A 234 1.56 3.47 27.29
C LYS A 234 3.02 3.05 27.12
N ILE A 235 3.49 2.89 25.88
CA ILE A 235 4.90 2.58 25.58
C ILE A 235 5.81 3.66 26.16
N ARG A 236 5.52 4.93 25.87
CA ARG A 236 6.30 6.08 26.36
C ARG A 236 6.35 6.12 27.89
N HIS A 237 5.25 5.81 28.57
CA HIS A 237 5.18 5.76 30.02
C HIS A 237 6.08 4.64 30.60
N THR A 238 5.97 3.42 30.08
CA THR A 238 6.79 2.28 30.51
C THR A 238 8.29 2.54 30.31
N PHE A 239 8.68 3.10 29.15
CA PHE A 239 10.07 3.49 28.91
C PHE A 239 10.58 4.53 29.91
N LYS A 240 9.76 5.53 30.26
CA LYS A 240 10.12 6.51 31.30
C LYS A 240 10.32 5.85 32.67
N ASN A 241 9.51 4.86 33.03
CA ASN A 241 9.67 4.15 34.31
C ASN A 241 10.94 3.29 34.33
N CYS A 242 11.23 2.60 33.23
CA CYS A 242 12.48 1.85 33.05
C CYS A 242 13.71 2.75 33.23
N LEU A 243 13.71 3.94 32.62
CA LEU A 243 14.79 4.92 32.79
C LEU A 243 14.93 5.41 34.24
N LYS A 244 13.82 5.58 34.97
CA LYS A 244 13.86 5.95 36.40
C LYS A 244 14.47 4.84 37.26
N TYR A 245 14.18 3.57 36.99
CA TYR A 245 14.81 2.47 37.72
C TYR A 245 16.32 2.43 37.44
N TYR A 246 16.73 2.59 36.19
CA TYR A 246 18.14 2.69 35.84
C TYR A 246 18.86 3.86 36.54
N GLN A 247 18.22 5.04 36.61
CA GLN A 247 18.77 6.18 37.35
C GLN A 247 18.95 5.87 38.85
N LYS A 248 17.98 5.20 39.48
CA LYS A 248 18.08 4.81 40.89
C LYS A 248 19.18 3.80 41.16
N VAL A 249 19.47 2.90 40.21
CA VAL A 249 20.64 2.00 40.31
C VAL A 249 21.93 2.80 40.27
N LYS A 250 22.04 3.75 39.33
CA LYS A 250 23.22 4.61 39.19
C LYS A 250 23.47 5.50 40.41
N GLU A 251 22.41 5.91 41.11
CA GLU A 251 22.47 6.67 42.36
C GLU A 251 22.72 5.79 43.60
N GLY A 252 22.80 4.45 43.45
CA GLY A 252 22.98 3.51 44.55
C GLY A 252 21.74 3.30 45.43
N ASN A 253 20.57 3.77 44.98
CA ASN A 253 19.32 3.73 45.73
C ASN A 253 18.61 2.38 45.68
N ILE A 254 18.88 1.57 44.65
CA ILE A 254 18.35 0.21 44.50
C ILE A 254 19.39 -0.70 43.87
N GLU A 255 19.37 -1.98 44.25
CA GLU A 255 20.21 -3.00 43.61
C GLU A 255 19.77 -3.25 42.16
N GLU A 256 20.74 -3.52 41.29
CA GLU A 256 20.53 -3.78 39.87
C GLU A 256 19.56 -4.94 39.62
N GLN A 257 19.67 -6.00 40.42
CA GLN A 257 18.79 -7.17 40.31
C GLN A 257 17.32 -6.82 40.57
N VAL A 258 17.06 -5.95 41.55
CA VAL A 258 15.71 -5.46 41.89
C VAL A 258 15.16 -4.52 40.82
N ALA A 259 16.03 -3.70 40.21
CA ALA A 259 15.65 -2.82 39.11
C ALA A 259 15.27 -3.61 37.85
N ASN A 260 16.08 -4.61 37.49
CA ASN A 260 15.83 -5.49 36.35
C ASN A 260 14.51 -6.25 36.50
N GLN A 261 14.22 -6.77 37.70
CA GLN A 261 12.95 -7.42 37.96
C GLN A 261 11.75 -6.49 37.73
N LYS A 262 11.80 -5.26 38.27
CA LYS A 262 10.72 -4.27 38.10
C LYS A 262 10.56 -3.80 36.66
N MET A 263 11.66 -3.65 35.92
CA MET A 263 11.62 -3.30 34.50
C MET A 263 10.98 -4.42 33.68
N CYS A 264 11.34 -5.68 33.95
CA CYS A 264 10.71 -6.83 33.31
C CYS A 264 9.21 -6.89 33.60
N GLU A 265 8.79 -6.69 34.86
CA GLU A 265 7.37 -6.64 35.24
C GLU A 265 6.61 -5.53 34.47
N ASP A 266 7.16 -4.32 34.42
CA ASP A 266 6.55 -3.18 33.70
C ASP A 266 6.47 -3.42 32.18
N ILE A 267 7.47 -4.07 31.59
CA ILE A 267 7.49 -4.45 30.17
C ILE A 267 6.45 -5.55 29.89
N THR A 268 6.36 -6.56 30.75
CA THR A 268 5.36 -7.64 30.61
C THR A 268 3.94 -7.08 30.67
N VAL A 269 3.65 -6.19 31.63
CA VAL A 269 2.34 -5.54 31.74
C VAL A 269 2.03 -4.68 30.51
N LEU A 270 3.03 -3.95 29.99
CA LEU A 270 2.87 -3.20 28.73
C LEU A 270 2.52 -4.14 27.57
N LEU A 271 3.24 -5.26 27.43
CA LEU A 271 2.99 -6.24 26.38
C LEU A 271 1.57 -6.81 26.48
N ASP A 272 1.13 -7.21 27.68
CA ASP A 272 -0.23 -7.67 27.91
C ASP A 272 -1.26 -6.61 27.50
N GLN A 273 -1.08 -5.35 27.90
CA GLN A 273 -1.99 -4.28 27.51
C GLN A 273 -1.99 -4.04 26.01
N LEU A 274 -0.83 -4.07 25.33
CA LEU A 274 -0.76 -3.90 23.89
C LEU A 274 -1.41 -5.06 23.12
N ILE A 275 -1.38 -6.27 23.69
CA ILE A 275 -1.98 -7.48 23.13
C ILE A 275 -3.50 -7.49 23.35
N PHE A 276 -3.99 -7.20 24.56
CA PHE A 276 -5.40 -7.34 24.93
C PHE A 276 -6.26 -6.09 24.72
N THR A 277 -5.67 -4.90 24.47
CA THR A 277 -6.44 -3.68 24.17
C THR A 277 -6.68 -3.46 22.67
N ARG A 278 -6.50 -4.48 21.82
CA ARG A 278 -7.01 -4.42 20.44
C ARG A 278 -8.49 -4.81 20.46
N PRO A 279 -9.44 -3.89 20.22
CA PRO A 279 -10.81 -4.29 20.00
C PRO A 279 -10.85 -5.15 18.73
N ASP A 280 -11.50 -6.30 18.82
CA ASP A 280 -11.72 -7.23 17.72
C ASP A 280 -12.21 -6.53 16.45
N ASP A 281 -11.53 -6.80 15.33
CA ASP A 281 -12.16 -7.45 14.18
C ASP A 281 -11.06 -7.91 13.20
N ASN A 282 -11.02 -9.23 12.96
CA ASN A 282 -10.08 -10.00 12.14
C ASN A 282 -8.66 -10.20 12.70
N ILE A 283 -8.50 -11.23 13.54
CA ILE A 283 -7.23 -11.96 13.61
C ILE A 283 -6.90 -12.42 12.19
N ASN A 284 -5.90 -11.78 11.58
CA ASN A 284 -5.40 -12.13 10.25
C ASN A 284 -5.12 -13.64 10.23
N ILE A 285 -5.70 -14.39 9.29
CA ILE A 285 -5.60 -15.87 9.21
C ILE A 285 -4.14 -16.33 9.27
N MET A 286 -3.22 -15.55 8.68
CA MET A 286 -1.78 -15.81 8.71
C MET A 286 -1.15 -15.58 10.09
N MET A 287 -1.65 -14.63 10.87
CA MET A 287 -1.23 -14.45 12.26
C MET A 287 -1.74 -15.61 13.13
N GLY A 288 -2.98 -16.06 12.91
CA GLY A 288 -3.52 -17.27 13.56
C GLY A 288 -2.68 -18.52 13.27
N PHE A 289 -2.30 -18.72 12.00
CA PHE A 289 -1.43 -19.82 11.58
C PHE A 289 -0.01 -19.73 12.18
N THR A 290 0.59 -18.53 12.18
CA THR A 290 1.93 -18.31 12.75
C THR A 290 1.94 -18.60 14.24
N LEU A 291 0.91 -18.13 14.94
CA LEU A 291 0.73 -18.37 16.36
C LEU A 291 0.56 -19.86 16.69
N GLN A 292 -0.29 -20.56 15.94
CA GLN A 292 -0.49 -22.00 16.12
C GLN A 292 0.80 -22.79 15.87
N THR A 293 1.55 -22.43 14.84
CA THR A 293 2.84 -23.06 14.51
C THR A 293 3.87 -22.85 15.62
N MET A 294 3.95 -21.64 16.16
CA MET A 294 4.84 -21.33 17.29
C MET A 294 4.41 -22.07 18.56
N GLN A 295 3.12 -22.17 18.83
CA GLN A 295 2.61 -22.95 19.97
C GLN A 295 3.03 -24.42 19.88
N GLU A 296 2.93 -25.05 18.69
CA GLU A 296 3.40 -26.43 18.52
C GLU A 296 4.92 -26.56 18.64
N PHE A 297 5.69 -25.59 18.13
CA PHE A 297 7.15 -25.57 18.27
C PHE A 297 7.58 -25.46 19.75
N PHE A 298 7.00 -24.54 20.50
CA PHE A 298 7.30 -24.39 21.93
C PHE A 298 6.85 -25.60 22.75
N ARG A 299 5.72 -26.23 22.40
CA ARG A 299 5.27 -27.49 23.02
C ARG A 299 6.24 -28.65 22.75
N TYR A 300 6.80 -28.72 21.54
CA TYR A 300 7.86 -29.69 21.21
C TYR A 300 9.13 -29.46 22.06
N LEU A 301 9.55 -28.20 22.23
CA LEU A 301 10.70 -27.85 23.08
C LEU A 301 10.45 -28.17 24.56
N GLU A 302 9.24 -27.94 25.07
CA GLU A 302 8.86 -28.30 26.45
C GLU A 302 8.96 -29.80 26.69
N THR A 303 8.50 -30.59 25.73
CA THR A 303 8.43 -32.06 25.86
C THR A 303 9.82 -32.70 25.77
N ASN A 304 10.70 -32.19 24.90
CA ASN A 304 11.98 -32.83 24.60
C ASN A 304 13.20 -32.19 25.29
N HIS A 305 13.09 -30.94 25.74
CA HIS A 305 14.21 -30.20 26.32
C HIS A 305 13.93 -29.65 27.73
N HIS A 306 12.77 -29.97 28.33
CA HIS A 306 12.38 -29.54 29.69
C HIS A 306 12.43 -28.02 29.95
N ILE A 307 12.40 -27.20 28.91
CA ILE A 307 12.36 -25.73 29.03
C ILE A 307 10.89 -25.32 29.08
N LYS A 308 10.43 -24.76 30.21
CA LYS A 308 9.05 -24.25 30.37
C LYS A 308 8.94 -22.83 29.79
N TYR A 309 7.88 -22.58 29.02
CA TYR A 309 7.61 -21.26 28.45
C TYR A 309 6.27 -20.73 28.92
N GLU A 310 6.21 -19.42 29.19
CA GLU A 310 4.96 -18.72 29.46
C GLU A 310 4.24 -18.43 28.13
N GLY A 311 2.91 -18.56 28.10
CA GLY A 311 2.11 -18.37 26.89
C GLY A 311 2.37 -17.02 26.21
N ASN A 312 2.65 -15.97 26.99
CA ASN A 312 2.97 -14.63 26.51
C ASN A 312 4.22 -14.59 25.60
N ASN A 313 5.22 -15.45 25.85
CA ASN A 313 6.44 -15.53 25.03
C ASN A 313 6.14 -16.07 23.63
N VAL A 314 5.24 -17.04 23.54
CA VAL A 314 4.81 -17.61 22.27
C VAL A 314 4.10 -16.57 21.42
N TYR A 315 3.21 -15.78 22.03
CA TYR A 315 2.50 -14.70 21.35
C TYR A 315 3.43 -13.56 20.93
N ALA A 316 4.37 -13.15 21.78
CA ALA A 316 5.34 -12.10 21.46
C ALA A 316 6.23 -12.48 20.28
N LEU A 317 6.76 -13.70 20.28
CA LEU A 317 7.60 -14.22 19.18
C LEU A 317 6.81 -14.44 17.89
N SER A 318 5.58 -14.96 17.99
CA SER A 318 4.69 -15.11 16.83
C SER A 318 4.37 -13.77 16.18
N SER A 319 4.10 -12.75 16.99
CA SER A 319 3.84 -11.39 16.52
C SER A 319 5.09 -10.78 15.89
N TYR A 320 6.24 -10.90 16.54
CA TYR A 320 7.51 -10.42 16.00
C TYR A 320 7.82 -11.07 14.64
N LEU A 321 7.68 -12.38 14.52
CA LEU A 321 7.92 -13.08 13.26
C LEU A 321 6.94 -12.67 12.17
N PHE A 322 5.65 -12.58 12.50
CA PHE A 322 4.63 -12.12 11.55
C PHE A 322 4.96 -10.73 10.98
N PHE A 323 5.31 -9.76 11.83
CA PHE A 323 5.65 -8.41 11.38
C PHE A 323 7.04 -8.29 10.74
N LYS A 324 8.02 -9.08 11.20
CA LYS A 324 9.37 -9.14 10.59
C LYS A 324 9.31 -9.66 9.15
N THR A 325 8.43 -10.62 8.88
CA THR A 325 8.25 -11.19 7.53
C THR A 325 7.65 -10.15 6.57
N GLY A 326 6.81 -9.24 7.07
CA GLY A 326 6.31 -8.08 6.30
C GLY A 326 7.36 -6.99 6.04
N LEU A 327 8.33 -6.82 6.94
CA LEU A 327 9.42 -5.84 6.83
C LEU A 327 10.53 -6.24 5.85
N LEU A 328 10.70 -7.53 5.55
CA LEU A 328 11.70 -8.01 4.58
C LEU A 328 11.40 -7.63 3.12
N ALA A 329 10.21 -7.09 2.83
CA ALA A 329 9.91 -6.52 1.51
C ALA A 329 10.47 -5.10 1.31
N LEU A 330 10.96 -4.44 2.37
CA LEU A 330 11.49 -3.07 2.33
C LEU A 330 12.72 -2.98 3.25
N ASN A 331 13.87 -3.45 2.76
CA ASN A 331 15.18 -2.79 2.93
C ASN A 331 16.32 -3.75 2.57
N HIS A 332 16.82 -3.62 1.34
CA HIS A 332 18.27 -3.70 1.14
C HIS A 332 18.84 -2.32 1.45
N GLN A 333 19.63 -2.22 2.51
CA GLN A 333 20.91 -1.48 2.61
C GLN A 333 21.25 -1.20 4.09
N ASP A 334 22.28 -1.90 4.54
CA ASP A 334 23.35 -1.46 5.44
C ASP A 334 23.06 -0.31 6.42
N GLU A 335 22.83 -0.67 7.68
CA GLU A 335 23.34 0.10 8.82
C GLU A 335 24.14 -0.84 9.73
N VAL A 336 25.45 -0.89 9.47
CA VAL A 336 26.44 -1.47 10.38
C VAL A 336 26.61 -0.51 11.54
N PHE A 337 26.17 -0.90 12.74
CA PHE A 337 26.49 -0.17 13.97
C PHE A 337 28.00 -0.28 14.28
N PRO A 338 28.67 0.79 14.75
CA PRO A 338 30.08 0.73 15.12
C PRO A 338 30.29 -0.22 16.33
N ASN A 339 31.34 -1.04 16.26
CA ASN A 339 31.70 -2.13 17.18
C ASN A 339 31.96 -1.76 18.66
N ASN A 340 31.66 -0.55 19.14
CA ASN A 340 32.10 -0.10 20.47
C ASN A 340 30.99 0.12 21.52
N CYS A 341 29.75 -0.32 21.28
CA CYS A 341 28.67 -0.16 22.28
C CYS A 341 28.54 -1.30 23.30
N TRP A 342 29.40 -2.32 23.25
CA TRP A 342 29.38 -3.43 24.21
C TRP A 342 30.76 -3.65 24.81
N THR A 343 31.16 -2.79 25.74
CA THR A 343 32.16 -3.17 26.75
C THR A 343 31.74 -2.63 28.12
N MET A 344 31.67 -3.59 29.06
CA MET A 344 31.28 -3.54 30.48
C MET A 344 29.79 -3.59 30.80
#